data_AF-A0A352GR08-F1
#
_entry.id   AF-A0A352GR08-F1
#
_cell.length_a   1.000
_cell.length_b   1.000
_cell.length_c   1.000
_cell.angle_alpha   90.00
_cell.angle_beta   90.00
_cell.angle_gamma   90.00
#
_symmetry.space_group_name_H-M   'P 1'
#
loop_
_entity.id
_entity.type
_entity.pdbx_description
1 polymer ?
#
loop_
_entity_poly.entity_id
_entity_poly.type
_entity_poly.pdbx_seq_one_letter_code
_entity_poly.pdbx_strand_id
1 'polypeptide(L)' 'SVEAVLLNTAGGLTGGDVYGTEALAGPDAFLTLTSQACERVYRATGDQPARVETRLSADAGARLHWLPQETILFDGG' A
#
# COMPACT_ATOMS: atom_id res chain seq x y z
N SER A 1 9.06 19.25 3.22
CA SER A 1 8.10 18.27 2.66
C SER A 1 8.87 17.09 2.13
N VAL A 2 8.24 15.91 2.12
CA VAL A 2 8.79 14.67 1.56
C VAL A 2 7.78 14.10 0.59
N GLU A 3 8.26 13.61 -0.55
CA GLU A 3 7.48 12.85 -1.52
C GLU A 3 8.09 11.46 -1.65
N ALA A 4 7.26 10.43 -1.51
CA ALA A 4 7.69 9.04 -1.56
C ALA A 4 6.75 8.22 -2.44
N VAL A 5 7.36 7.29 -3.17
CA VAL A 5 6.66 6.32 -4.01
C VAL A 5 6.97 4.93 -3.48
N LEU A 6 5.92 4.19 -3.12
CA LEU A 6 6.02 2.79 -2.75
C LEU A 6 6.01 1.93 -4.01
N LEU A 7 6.94 0.99 -4.08
CA LEU A 7 7.05 0.03 -5.16
C LEU A 7 7.08 -1.38 -4.57
N ASN A 8 6.07 -2.18 -4.91
CA ASN A 8 6.16 -3.62 -4.78
C ASN A 8 6.90 -4.18 -6.01
N THR A 9 8.04 -4.83 -5.79
CA THR A 9 8.83 -5.44 -6.87
C THR A 9 8.41 -6.88 -7.18
N ALA A 10 7.42 -7.41 -6.47
CA ALA A 10 6.79 -8.69 -6.79
C ALA A 10 5.93 -8.60 -8.05
N GLY A 11 5.63 -9.75 -8.66
CA GLY A 11 4.77 -9.86 -9.85
C GLY A 11 3.27 -9.83 -9.55
N GLY A 12 2.88 -9.52 -8.32
CA GLY A 12 1.52 -9.56 -7.77
C GLY A 12 1.40 -10.38 -6.48
N LEU A 13 0.24 -10.32 -5.82
CA LEU A 13 -0.07 -11.02 -4.56
C LEU A 13 -0.88 -12.30 -4.80
N THR A 14 -0.49 -13.38 -4.13
CA THR A 14 -1.18 -14.67 -4.12
C THR A 14 -1.75 -15.00 -2.73
N GLY A 15 -2.56 -16.05 -2.63
CA GLY A 15 -3.16 -16.46 -1.35
C GLY A 15 -2.13 -16.67 -0.24
N GLY A 16 -2.32 -16.02 0.90
CA GLY A 16 -1.42 -16.06 2.06
C GLY A 16 -0.40 -14.91 2.12
N ASP A 17 -0.22 -14.13 1.05
CA ASP A 17 0.71 -13.00 1.06
C ASP A 17 0.21 -11.88 1.98
N VAL A 18 1.17 -11.20 2.63
CA VAL A 18 0.89 -10.04 3.49
C VAL A 18 1.78 -8.88 3.03
N TYR A 19 1.15 -7.78 2.62
CA TYR A 19 1.81 -6.54 2.25
C TYR A 19 1.41 -5.42 3.22
N GLY A 20 2.36 -4.94 4.00
CA GLY A 20 2.16 -3.90 5.01
C GLY A 20 2.87 -2.61 4.65
N THR A 21 2.17 -1.49 4.78
CA THR A 21 2.74 -0.15 4.68
C THR A 21 2.45 0.63 5.95
N GLU A 22 3.48 1.22 6.54
CA GLU A 22 3.35 2.16 7.67
C GLU A 22 4.06 3.47 7.34
N ALA A 23 3.37 4.59 7.55
CA ALA A 23 3.94 5.92 7.39
C ALA A 23 3.48 6.88 8.48
N LEU A 24 4.42 7.68 8.99
CA LEU A 24 4.20 8.72 9.98
C LEU A 24 4.71 10.06 9.43
N ALA A 25 3.82 11.05 9.36
CA ALA A 25 4.21 12.44 9.20
C ALA A 25 4.40 13.04 10.60
N GLY A 26 5.65 13.33 10.98
CA GLY A 26 5.99 13.96 12.26
C GLY A 26 5.48 15.40 12.39
N PRO A 27 5.70 16.07 13.54
CA PRO A 27 5.16 17.41 13.79
C PRO A 27 5.51 18.42 12.70
N ASP A 28 4.54 19.22 12.27
CA ASP A 28 4.65 20.22 11.20
C ASP A 28 5.17 19.70 9.85
N ALA A 29 5.22 18.37 9.66
CA ALA A 29 5.72 17.77 8.42
C ALA A 29 4.66 17.79 7.32
N PHE A 30 5.12 17.73 6.08
CA PHE A 30 4.26 17.46 4.93
C PHE A 30 4.78 16.24 4.19
N LEU A 31 4.03 15.15 4.23
CA LEU A 31 4.30 13.89 3.55
C LEU A 31 3.29 13.68 2.43
N THR A 32 3.76 13.46 1.21
CA THR A 32 2.98 12.91 0.11
C THR A 32 3.49 11.50 -0.17
N LEU A 33 2.59 10.53 -0.04
CA LEU A 33 2.86 9.12 -0.28
C LEU A 33 1.96 8.65 -1.42
N THR A 34 2.53 7.89 -2.33
CA THR A 34 1.79 7.23 -3.41
C THR A 34 2.42 5.87 -3.68
N SER A 35 1.79 5.07 -4.52
CA SER A 35 2.36 3.85 -5.09
C SER A 35 2.59 4.01 -6.59
N GLN A 36 3.52 3.26 -7.13
CA GLN A 36 3.66 3.06 -8.57
C GLN A 36 3.21 1.66 -8.97
N ALA A 37 2.62 1.58 -10.17
CA ALA A 37 2.00 0.39 -10.73
C ALA A 37 0.74 -0.08 -9.96
N CYS A 38 -0.06 -0.90 -10.62
CA CYS A 38 -1.19 -1.56 -9.99
C CYS A 38 -0.70 -2.81 -9.26
N GLU A 39 -1.26 -3.11 -8.09
CA GLU A 39 -1.09 -4.42 -7.49
C GLU A 39 -1.92 -5.41 -8.30
N ARG A 40 -1.30 -6.49 -8.78
CA ARG A 40 -2.02 -7.58 -9.41
C ARG A 40 -2.31 -8.61 -8.34
N VAL A 41 -3.56 -8.77 -7.97
CA VAL A 41 -3.97 -9.87 -7.09
C VAL A 41 -4.27 -11.07 -7.99
N TYR A 42 -3.91 -12.26 -7.51
CA TYR A 42 -4.23 -13.54 -8.15
C TYR A 42 -5.19 -14.34 -7.28
N ARG A 43 -5.94 -15.24 -7.93
CA ARG A 43 -6.78 -16.22 -7.25
C ARG A 43 -6.02 -16.97 -6.14
N ALA A 44 -6.55 -16.91 -4.93
CA ALA A 44 -6.09 -17.76 -3.83
C ALA A 44 -6.43 -19.23 -4.13
N THR A 45 -5.42 -20.10 -4.09
CA THR A 45 -5.58 -21.56 -4.30
C THR A 45 -5.79 -22.34 -3.00
N GLY A 46 -5.79 -21.66 -1.86
CA GLY A 46 -6.08 -22.22 -0.53
C GLY A 46 -6.94 -21.29 0.32
N ASP A 47 -7.15 -21.64 1.59
CA ASP A 47 -8.12 -20.97 2.48
C ASP A 47 -7.71 -19.58 2.98
N GLN A 48 -6.47 -19.14 2.68
CA GLN A 48 -5.95 -17.86 3.12
C GLN A 48 -5.93 -16.84 1.98
N PRO A 49 -6.67 -15.71 2.10
CA PRO A 49 -6.57 -14.63 1.13
C PRO A 49 -5.23 -13.89 1.29
N ALA A 50 -4.83 -13.18 0.24
CA ALA A 50 -3.82 -12.14 0.37
C ALA A 50 -4.35 -11.01 1.28
N ARG A 51 -3.45 -10.34 2.01
CA ARG A 51 -3.78 -9.22 2.90
C ARG A 51 -2.91 -8.02 2.57
N VAL A 52 -3.56 -6.88 2.34
CA VAL A 52 -2.90 -5.58 2.20
C VAL A 52 -3.34 -4.70 3.36
N GLU A 53 -2.39 -4.17 4.12
CA GLU A 53 -2.65 -3.24 5.23
C GLU A 53 -1.86 -1.95 5.05
N THR A 54 -2.53 -0.81 5.22
CA THR A 54 -1.91 0.51 5.18
C THR A 54 -2.25 1.26 6.47
N ARG A 55 -1.22 1.68 7.21
CA ARG A 55 -1.33 2.45 8.45
C ARG A 55 -0.66 3.81 8.24
N LEU A 56 -1.45 4.87 8.39
CA LEU A 56 -1.00 6.24 8.15
C LEU A 56 -1.28 7.08 9.40
N SER A 57 -0.27 7.80 9.86
CA SER A 57 -0.36 8.68 11.02
C SER A 57 0.17 10.07 10.68
N ALA A 58 -0.45 11.10 11.24
CA ALA A 58 -0.04 12.49 11.11
C ALA A 58 -0.07 13.16 12.48
N ASP A 59 1.08 13.67 12.92
CA ASP A 59 1.23 14.37 14.20
C ASP A 59 0.67 15.80 14.13
N ALA A 60 0.74 16.52 15.26
CA ALA A 60 0.27 17.89 15.36
C ALA A 60 0.89 18.79 14.28
N GLY A 61 0.04 19.54 13.57
CA GLY A 61 0.47 20.43 12.48
C GLY A 61 0.87 19.71 11.18
N ALA A 62 0.90 18.37 11.16
CA ALA A 62 1.32 17.62 10.01
C ALA A 62 0.23 17.54 8.91
N ARG A 63 0.68 17.36 7.67
CA ARG A 63 -0.14 17.05 6.51
C ARG A 63 0.34 15.74 5.90
N LEU A 64 -0.58 14.83 5.64
CA LEU A 64 -0.31 13.56 4.96
C LEU A 64 -1.28 13.42 3.79
N HIS A 65 -0.74 13.37 2.58
CA HIS A 65 -1.48 13.01 1.37
C HIS A 65 -1.14 11.57 0.99
N TRP A 66 -2.17 10.76 0.76
CA TRP A 66 -2.02 9.36 0.36
C TRP A 66 -2.88 9.07 -0.86
N LEU A 67 -2.24 8.55 -1.92
CA LEU A 67 -2.93 7.94 -3.04
C LEU A 67 -2.68 6.43 -2.98
N PRO A 68 -3.71 5.60 -2.75
CA PRO A 68 -3.55 4.16 -2.64
C PRO A 68 -3.19 3.49 -3.97
N GLN A 69 -2.60 2.31 -3.86
CA GLN A 69 -2.31 1.44 -5.00
C GLN A 69 -3.60 0.95 -5.65
N GLU A 70 -3.74 1.23 -6.94
CA GLU A 70 -4.80 0.64 -7.76
C GLU A 70 -4.64 -0.89 -7.74
N THR A 71 -5.75 -1.61 -7.64
CA THR A 71 -5.76 -3.08 -7.56
C THR A 71 -6.41 -3.67 -8.80
N ILE A 72 -5.72 -4.60 -9.46
CA ILE A 72 -6.25 -5.38 -10.59
C ILE A 72 -6.43 -6.83 -10.11
N LEU A 73 -7.68 -7.29 -10.06
CA LEU A 73 -8.00 -8.71 -9.82
C LEU A 73 -7.77 -9.50 -11.12
N PHE A 74 -6.93 -10.53 -11.10
CA PHE A 74 -6.51 -11.25 -12.31
C PHE A 74 -6.87 -12.74 -12.27
N ASP A 75 -7.59 -13.22 -13.29
CA ASP A 75 -7.96 -14.64 -13.42
C ASP A 75 -8.75 -15.20 -12.20
N GLY A 76 -9.73 -14.41 -11.73
CA GLY A 76 -10.68 -14.82 -10.69
C GLY A 76 -10.21 -14.57 -9.25
N GLY A 77 -9.20 -13.72 -9.06
CA GLY A 77 -8.83 -13.08 -7.81
C GLY A 77 -7.71 -12.11 -8.06
#